data_AF-A0A5N6WB57-F1
#
_entry.id   AF-A0A5N6WB57-F1
#
_cell.length_a   1.000
_cell.length_b   1.000
_cell.length_c   1.000
_cell.angle_alpha   90.00
_cell.angle_beta   90.00
_cell.angle_gamma   90.00
#
_symmetry.space_group_name_H-M   'P 1'
#
loop_
_entity.id
_entity.type
_entity.pdbx_description
1 polymer ?
#
loop_
_entity_poly.entity_id
_entity_poly.type
_entity_poly.pdbx_seq_one_letter_code
_entity_poly.pdbx_strand_id
1 'polypeptide(L)' 'MGGSIENHSRFGLEITRRIIAAIGADPVGMRLSPWSTFQGMGIMEDLVPHFEHLISSLREVNISYLHLANSRWVEDPTTQ' A
#
# COMPACT_ATOMS: atom_id res chain seq x y z
N MET A 1 5.89 -11.27 10.20
CA MET A 1 5.69 -10.23 9.18
C MET A 1 5.29 -8.93 9.89
N GLY A 2 6.18 -8.35 10.70
CA GLY A 2 5.85 -7.15 11.49
C GLY A 2 7.07 -6.63 12.25
N GLY A 3 6.98 -5.40 12.73
CA GLY A 3 8.03 -4.75 13.55
C GLY A 3 9.02 -3.88 12.77
N SER A 4 8.86 -3.74 11.45
CA SER A 4 9.57 -2.74 10.63
C SER A 4 8.75 -2.42 9.38
N ILE A 5 9.03 -1.28 8.74
CA ILE A 5 8.39 -0.84 7.48
C ILE A 5 8.56 -1.89 6.37
N GLU A 6 9.76 -2.44 6.21
CA GLU A 6 10.08 -3.46 5.21
C GLU A 6 9.30 -4.75 5.49
N ASN A 7 9.14 -5.09 6.78
CA ASN A 7 8.38 -6.25 7.20
C ASN A 7 6.89 -6.11 6.90
N HIS A 8 6.33 -4.90 7.01
CA HIS A 8 4.94 -4.60 6.66
C HIS A 8 4.72 -4.63 5.14
N SER A 9 5.66 -4.10 4.36
CA SER A 9 5.58 -4.09 2.88
C SER A 9 5.84 -5.44 2.22
N ARG A 10 6.57 -6.36 2.89
CA ARG A 10 7.00 -7.63 2.30
C ARG A 10 5.85 -8.44 1.69
N PHE A 11 4.72 -8.54 2.38
CA PHE A 11 3.60 -9.37 1.90
C PHE A 11 3.06 -8.90 0.55
N GLY A 12 2.77 -7.60 0.42
CA GLY A 12 2.30 -7.01 -0.84
C GLY A 12 3.32 -7.17 -1.96
N LEU A 13 4.60 -6.88 -1.66
CA LEU A 13 5.68 -6.97 -2.65
C LEU A 13 5.96 -8.41 -3.12
N GLU A 14 5.90 -9.40 -2.23
CA GLU A 14 6.11 -10.79 -2.61
C GLU A 14 5.01 -11.29 -3.55
N ILE A 15 3.75 -10.94 -3.25
CA ILE A 15 2.62 -11.28 -4.12
C ILE A 15 2.80 -10.62 -5.49
N THR A 16 3.12 -9.33 -5.53
CA THR A 16 3.37 -8.62 -6.79
C THR A 16 4.46 -9.28 -7.61
N ARG A 17 5.61 -9.61 -7.00
CA ARG A 17 6.72 -10.29 -7.70
C ARG A 17 6.31 -11.66 -8.24
N ARG A 18 5.53 -12.44 -7.49
CA ARG A 18 5.03 -13.75 -7.94
C ARG A 18 4.05 -13.61 -9.11
N ILE A 19 3.17 -12.62 -9.08
CA ILE A 19 2.25 -12.33 -10.19
C ILE A 19 3.04 -11.90 -11.43
N ILE A 20 3.98 -10.97 -11.29
CA ILE A 20 4.86 -10.52 -12.38
C ILE A 20 5.63 -11.70 -12.99
N ALA A 21 6.16 -12.60 -12.16
CA ALA A 21 6.85 -13.80 -12.65
C ALA A 21 5.93 -14.74 -13.45
N ALA A 22 4.63 -14.75 -13.16
CA ALA A 22 3.66 -15.61 -13.83
C ALA A 22 3.13 -15.02 -15.15
N ILE A 23 2.93 -13.70 -15.24
CA ILE A 23 2.21 -13.06 -16.36
C ILE A 23 2.91 -11.83 -16.97
N GLY A 24 4.11 -11.48 -16.51
CA GLY A 24 4.82 -10.25 -16.88
C GLY A 24 4.37 -9.04 -16.06
N ALA A 25 5.10 -7.92 -16.17
CA ALA A 25 4.78 -6.69 -15.43
C ALA A 25 3.70 -5.83 -16.09
N ASP A 26 3.63 -5.85 -17.42
CA ASP A 26 2.71 -5.04 -18.25
C ASP A 26 1.20 -5.19 -17.93
N PRO A 27 0.66 -6.35 -17.52
CA PRO A 27 -0.74 -6.44 -17.10
C PRO A 27 -0.95 -6.21 -15.60
N VAL A 28 0.10 -5.93 -14.82
CA VAL A 28 0.02 -5.88 -13.35
C VAL A 28 -0.13 -4.44 -12.86
N GLY A 29 -1.11 -4.22 -11.98
CA GLY A 29 -1.26 -2.98 -11.23
C GLY A 29 -1.55 -3.25 -9.76
N MET A 30 -1.35 -2.24 -8.92
CA MET A 30 -1.65 -2.29 -7.49
C MET A 30 -2.60 -1.16 -7.08
N ARG A 31 -3.57 -1.46 -6.23
CA ARG A 31 -4.47 -0.47 -5.62
C ARG A 31 -4.14 -0.29 -4.15
N LEU A 32 -3.95 0.95 -3.74
CA LEU A 32 -3.68 1.34 -2.35
C LEU A 32 -4.65 2.43 -1.90
N SER A 33 -4.88 2.52 -0.60
CA SER A 33 -5.64 3.60 0.03
C SER A 33 -4.90 4.09 1.27
N PRO A 34 -3.80 4.85 1.12
CA PRO A 34 -2.84 5.11 2.19
C PRO A 34 -3.45 5.75 3.43
N TRP A 35 -4.31 6.75 3.23
CA TRP A 35 -4.96 7.50 4.32
C TRP A 35 -6.30 6.93 4.76
N SER A 36 -6.67 5.74 4.30
CA SER A 36 -7.95 5.16 4.69
C SER A 36 -7.92 4.70 6.14
N THR A 37 -8.86 5.22 6.93
CA THR A 37 -9.11 4.77 8.31
C THR A 37 -10.13 3.65 8.40
N PHE A 38 -10.66 3.20 7.26
CA PHE A 38 -11.64 2.13 7.19
C PHE A 38 -11.06 0.83 7.76
N GLN A 39 -11.85 0.10 8.56
CA GLN A 39 -11.44 -1.16 9.21
C GLN A 39 -10.20 -1.03 10.12
N GLY A 40 -9.99 0.14 10.73
CA GLY A 40 -8.88 0.37 11.67
C GLY A 40 -7.50 0.53 11.02
N MET A 41 -7.47 0.81 9.71
CA MET A 41 -6.25 1.13 8.97
C MET A 41 -5.83 2.59 9.18
N GLY A 42 -4.68 3.02 8.66
CA GLY A 42 -4.34 4.45 8.56
C GLY A 42 -3.97 5.15 9.88
N ILE A 43 -3.86 4.42 10.99
CA ILE A 43 -3.59 4.96 12.34
C ILE A 43 -2.14 4.78 12.82
N MET A 44 -1.27 4.19 12.00
CA MET A 44 0.14 3.96 12.35
C MET A 44 0.94 5.28 12.24
N GLU A 45 1.90 5.50 13.16
CA GLU A 45 2.72 6.72 13.18
C GLU A 45 3.65 6.81 11.95
N ASP A 46 4.16 5.67 11.50
CA ASP A 46 5.04 5.50 10.34
C ASP A 46 4.27 5.32 9.01
N LEU A 47 3.02 5.80 8.92
CA LEU A 47 2.15 5.61 7.76
C LEU A 47 2.79 6.09 6.44
N VAL A 48 3.27 7.33 6.44
CA VAL A 48 3.88 7.95 5.25
C VAL A 48 5.17 7.20 4.87
N PRO A 49 6.15 7.01 5.78
CA PRO A 49 7.34 6.19 5.48
C PRO A 49 7.02 4.78 4.97
N HIS A 50 5.99 4.13 5.52
CA HIS A 50 5.60 2.80 5.09
C HIS A 50 5.09 2.78 3.64
N PHE A 51 4.16 3.68 3.30
CA PHE A 51 3.65 3.76 1.93
C PHE A 51 4.68 4.28 0.94
N GLU A 52 5.59 5.17 1.34
CA GLU A 52 6.74 5.60 0.53
C GLU A 52 7.66 4.42 0.17
N HIS A 53 8.00 3.58 1.16
CA HIS A 53 8.81 2.38 0.92
C HIS A 53 8.10 1.40 -0.03
N LEU A 54 6.81 1.14 0.19
CA LEU A 54 6.01 0.25 -0.67
C LEU A 54 5.95 0.77 -2.12
N ILE A 55 5.63 2.06 -2.31
CA ILE A 55 5.49 2.66 -3.64
C ILE A 55 6.84 2.69 -4.37
N SER A 56 7.92 3.05 -3.67
CA SER A 56 9.28 3.02 -4.22
C SER A 56 9.66 1.62 -4.68
N SER A 57 9.35 0.60 -3.87
CA SER A 57 9.61 -0.80 -4.22
C SER A 57 8.77 -1.30 -5.40
N LEU A 58 7.51 -0.82 -5.55
CA LEU A 58 6.66 -1.15 -6.70
C LEU A 58 7.19 -0.53 -8.00
N ARG A 59 7.79 0.66 -7.92
CA ARG A 59 8.45 1.30 -9.05
C ARG A 59 9.63 0.47 -9.56
N GLU A 60 10.42 -0.13 -8.68
CA GLU A 60 11.57 -0.97 -9.05
C GLU A 60 11.18 -2.22 -9.84
N VAL A 61 9.99 -2.77 -9.58
CA VAL A 61 9.46 -3.94 -10.31
C VAL A 61 8.62 -3.56 -11.54
N ASN A 62 8.54 -2.26 -11.86
CA ASN A 62 7.94 -1.70 -13.07
C ASN A 62 6.51 -2.18 -13.36
N ILE A 63 5.64 -2.15 -12.36
CA ILE A 63 4.20 -2.37 -12.57
C ILE A 63 3.61 -1.30 -13.50
N SER A 64 2.58 -1.65 -14.24
CA SER A 64 1.98 -0.77 -15.25
C SER A 64 1.24 0.42 -14.69
N TYR A 65 0.58 0.24 -13.54
CA TYR A 65 -0.14 1.33 -12.90
C TYR A 65 -0.27 1.15 -11.40
N LEU A 66 -0.31 2.28 -10.71
CA LEU A 66 -0.65 2.38 -9.30
C LEU A 66 -1.97 3.15 -9.18
N HIS A 67 -2.95 2.56 -8.51
CA HIS A 67 -4.24 3.18 -8.23
C HIS A 67 -4.31 3.62 -6.77
N LEU A 68 -4.29 4.93 -6.53
CA LEU A 68 -4.49 5.52 -5.21
C LEU A 68 -5.95 5.93 -5.04
N ALA A 69 -6.61 5.36 -4.04
CA ALA A 69 -8.00 5.68 -3.72
C ALA A 69 -8.11 6.35 -2.35
N ASN A 70 -8.87 7.43 -2.27
CA ASN A 70 -9.30 8.00 -1.00
C ASN A 70 -10.52 7.22 -0.49
N SER A 71 -10.61 7.01 0.82
CA SER A 71 -11.87 6.65 1.47
C SER A 71 -12.57 7.90 1.96
N ARG A 72 -13.85 7.76 2.33
CA ARG A 72 -14.52 8.83 3.09
C ARG A 72 -13.75 9.04 4.40
N TRP A 73 -13.40 10.28 4.67
CA TRP A 73 -12.99 10.69 6.01
C TRP A 73 -14.21 10.52 6.90
N VAL A 74 -14.09 9.65 7.89
CA VAL A 74 -15.06 9.59 8.98
C VAL A 74 -14.65 10.71 9.92
N GLU A 75 -15.42 11.80 9.97
CA GLU A 75 -15.25 12.81 11.02
C GLU A 75 -15.40 12.14 12.39
N ASP A 76 -14.50 12.46 13.31
CA ASP A 76 -14.62 12.01 14.68
C ASP A 76 -15.85 12.65 15.33
N PRO A 77 -16.86 11.89 15.78
CA PRO A 77 -18.07 12.44 16.39
C PRO A 77 -17.82 13.26 17.66
N THR A 78 -16.60 13.28 18.22
CA THR A 78 -16.22 14.16 19.34
C THR A 78 -15.76 15.56 18.94
N THR A 79 -15.73 15.89 17.64
CA THR A 79 -15.40 17.25 17.16
C THR A 79 -16.70 18.03 16.90
N GLN A 80 -17.46 18.31 17.96
CA GLN A 80 -18.54 19.31 17.96
C GLN A 80 -18.61 20.02 19.31
#